data_AF-A0A2W6SC21-F1
#
_entry.id   AF-A0A2W6SC21-F1
#
_cell.length_a   1.000
_cell.length_b   1.000
_cell.length_c   1.000
_cell.angle_alpha   90.00
_cell.angle_beta   90.00
_cell.angle_gamma   90.00
#
_symmetry.space_group_name_H-M   'P 1'
#
loop_
_entity.id
_entity.type
_entity.pdbx_description
1 polymer ?
#
loop_
_entity_poly.entity_id
_entity_poly.type
_entity_poly.pdbx_seq_one_letter_code
_entity_poly.pdbx_strand_id
1 'polypeptide(L)'
;MNDLNSYIIDIDKVICKNIKKFDTSERGLLSQNILAQLRNFVEYIALKVLEDASKTEIIIKYDNIVKAIEYIKARGDLKFLSRFHQLLQISASHYTLNEENSERLMLKYYEYLLKIKAFLKNTYNIETLNNINDFPLQTDSNLKEYYEKISIIINQSAQSRTHITYKDRFYIQKIKPFFVNNEIYYEVTFRRAYDTASKFDRIIAFTKKDILKNYAVKLSISKGSIKILDKIMPVQIIDDWEVSIRPCEIDNFAKILRVNVNSTGKDSYELMKYLTESGLNLIEIIDLNDVYYSRIKRRIIDKAGSSHIFQILDECREMSKKKLSGYNILRYLLLKLNNKIIKKQYRNSQCHVLCNLYLKYECIPFEQMPYNSALVNHNPKLNDLFASISTIDRQHEFLARFIKNNTEHKGQLYTSIKELDSFKNVDELVEHWNSNLYWKHGNRKIEIYKN
;
A
#
# COMPACT_ATOMS: atom_id res chain seq x y z
N MET A 1 34.73 7.21 11.40
CA MET A 1 33.56 8.03 11.77
C MET A 1 32.64 8.01 10.56
N ASN A 2 31.45 7.40 10.66
CA ASN A 2 30.56 7.20 9.52
C ASN A 2 29.51 8.30 9.52
N ASP A 3 29.77 9.39 8.79
CA ASP A 3 28.76 10.44 8.62
C ASP A 3 27.62 9.91 7.74
N LEU A 4 26.47 9.58 8.34
CA LEU A 4 25.29 9.11 7.60
C LEU A 4 24.88 10.10 6.49
N ASN A 5 25.15 11.40 6.65
CA ASN A 5 24.86 12.38 5.62
C ASN A 5 25.71 12.14 4.36
N SER A 6 26.99 11.76 4.50
CA SER A 6 27.85 11.50 3.35
C SER A 6 27.35 10.30 2.54
N TYR A 7 26.92 9.23 3.20
CA TYR A 7 26.33 8.06 2.52
C TYR A 7 25.03 8.40 1.78
N ILE A 8 24.16 9.22 2.36
CA ILE A 8 22.94 9.71 1.68
C ILE A 8 23.32 10.53 0.45
N ILE A 9 24.28 11.45 0.58
CA ILE A 9 24.74 12.32 -0.50
C ILE A 9 25.43 11.53 -1.61
N ASP A 10 26.20 10.49 -1.28
CA ASP A 10 26.92 9.69 -2.28
C ASP A 10 25.95 8.86 -3.13
N ILE A 11 24.90 8.29 -2.52
CA ILE A 11 23.82 7.65 -3.29
C ILE A 11 23.08 8.69 -4.15
N ASP A 12 22.78 9.86 -3.60
CA ASP A 12 22.14 10.95 -4.34
C ASP A 12 22.93 11.35 -5.59
N LYS A 13 24.26 11.49 -5.47
CA LYS A 13 25.16 11.76 -6.61
C LYS A 13 25.05 10.69 -7.67
N VAL A 14 24.99 9.41 -7.29
CA VAL A 14 24.83 8.29 -8.24
C VAL A 14 23.50 8.39 -8.97
N ILE A 15 22.40 8.66 -8.25
CA ILE A 15 21.06 8.85 -8.85
C ILE A 15 21.08 10.03 -9.81
N CYS A 16 21.55 11.20 -9.37
CA CYS A 16 21.60 12.41 -10.18
C CYS A 16 22.49 12.24 -11.42
N LYS A 17 23.62 11.54 -11.29
CA LYS A 17 24.51 11.22 -12.42
C LYS A 17 23.81 10.35 -13.46
N ASN A 18 23.03 9.36 -13.03
CA ASN A 18 22.24 8.54 -13.96
C ASN A 18 21.20 9.40 -14.69
N ILE A 19 20.42 10.21 -13.97
CA ILE A 19 19.41 11.09 -14.58
C ILE A 19 20.05 12.04 -15.61
N LYS A 20 21.24 12.57 -15.33
CA LYS A 20 21.96 13.46 -16.26
C LYS A 20 22.52 12.74 -17.50
N LYS A 21 22.86 11.46 -17.37
CA LYS A 21 23.56 10.70 -18.41
C LYS A 21 22.63 10.11 -19.47
N PHE A 22 21.46 9.64 -19.05
CA PHE A 22 20.53 8.91 -19.91
C PHE A 22 19.36 9.81 -20.35
N ASP A 23 18.84 9.58 -21.56
CA ASP A 23 17.67 10.27 -22.08
C ASP A 23 16.42 9.36 -22.10
N THR A 24 15.37 9.80 -22.79
CA THR A 24 14.10 9.06 -22.92
C THR A 24 14.25 7.72 -23.64
N SER A 25 15.25 7.53 -24.50
CA SER A 25 15.46 6.31 -25.28
C SER A 25 16.02 5.16 -24.43
N GLU A 26 16.79 5.49 -23.37
CA GLU A 26 17.38 4.52 -22.43
C GLU A 26 16.69 4.56 -21.06
N ARG A 27 15.41 4.95 -21.00
CA ARG A 27 14.65 5.08 -19.75
C ARG A 27 14.60 3.78 -18.95
N GLY A 28 14.62 2.63 -19.63
CA GLY A 28 14.66 1.30 -19.01
C GLY A 28 15.93 1.08 -18.18
N LEU A 29 17.09 1.23 -18.80
CA LEU A 29 18.41 1.13 -18.15
C LEU A 29 18.60 2.21 -17.07
N LEU A 30 18.20 3.46 -17.33
CA LEU A 30 18.15 4.53 -16.33
C LEU A 30 17.37 4.08 -15.09
N SER A 31 16.21 3.46 -15.31
CA SER A 31 15.34 3.00 -14.22
C SER A 31 15.98 1.87 -13.43
N GLN A 32 16.61 0.88 -14.09
CA GLN A 32 17.36 -0.19 -13.42
C GLN A 32 18.46 0.37 -12.50
N ASN A 33 19.26 1.30 -13.03
CA ASN A 33 20.39 1.88 -12.29
C ASN A 33 19.92 2.65 -11.05
N ILE A 34 18.82 3.41 -11.15
CA ILE A 34 18.27 4.12 -10.00
C ILE A 34 17.69 3.11 -8.99
N LEU A 35 16.86 2.16 -9.42
CA LEU A 35 16.24 1.16 -8.55
C LEU A 35 17.25 0.39 -7.70
N ALA A 36 18.42 0.08 -8.26
CA ALA A 36 19.51 -0.59 -7.55
C ALA A 36 20.03 0.20 -6.32
N GLN A 37 19.83 1.52 -6.29
CA GLN A 37 20.29 2.39 -5.20
C GLN A 37 19.23 2.68 -4.14
N LEU A 38 17.94 2.58 -4.49
CA LEU A 38 16.84 3.12 -3.67
C LEU A 38 16.70 2.45 -2.31
N ARG A 39 17.01 1.15 -2.21
CA ARG A 39 16.92 0.45 -0.92
C ARG A 39 17.93 1.03 0.08
N ASN A 40 19.19 1.11 -0.31
CA ASN A 40 20.25 1.69 0.53
C ASN A 40 19.94 3.15 0.86
N PHE A 41 19.41 3.91 -0.11
CA PHE A 41 19.01 5.30 0.11
C PHE A 41 17.98 5.43 1.25
N VAL A 42 16.92 4.63 1.20
CA VAL A 42 15.87 4.63 2.23
C VAL A 42 16.41 4.11 3.57
N GLU A 43 17.25 3.07 3.57
CA GLU A 43 17.84 2.52 4.79
C GLU A 43 18.76 3.52 5.50
N TYR A 44 19.59 4.28 4.76
CA TYR A 44 20.43 5.33 5.35
C TYR A 44 19.63 6.52 5.88
N ILE A 45 18.57 6.93 5.19
CA ILE A 45 17.66 7.96 5.69
C ILE A 45 16.96 7.47 6.97
N ALA A 46 16.55 6.20 7.03
CA ALA A 46 15.94 5.63 8.23
C ALA A 46 16.93 5.61 9.41
N LEU A 47 18.20 5.24 9.17
CA LEU A 47 19.24 5.32 10.19
C LEU A 47 19.44 6.76 10.67
N LYS A 48 19.44 7.75 9.77
CA LYS A 48 19.57 9.16 10.14
C LYS A 48 18.44 9.62 11.05
N VAL A 49 17.21 9.21 10.74
CA VAL A 49 16.04 9.46 11.58
C VAL A 49 16.21 8.86 12.98
N LEU A 50 16.71 7.63 13.07
CA LEU A 50 16.91 6.95 14.35
C LEU A 50 18.05 7.60 15.15
N GLU A 51 19.14 7.99 14.49
CA GLU A 51 20.27 8.71 15.08
C GLU A 51 19.81 9.99 15.75
N ASP A 52 19.07 10.83 15.00
CA ASP A 52 18.52 12.09 15.50
C ASP A 52 17.56 11.87 16.69
N ALA A 53 16.68 10.87 16.61
CA ALA A 53 15.74 10.55 17.68
C ALA A 53 16.42 10.04 18.97
N SER A 54 17.51 9.27 18.82
CA SER A 54 18.28 8.69 19.93
C SER A 54 19.37 9.62 20.48
N LYS A 55 19.70 10.69 19.75
CA LYS A 55 20.82 11.61 20.03
C LYS A 55 22.16 10.87 20.22
N THR A 56 22.33 9.76 19.53
CA THR A 56 23.51 8.88 19.65
C THR A 56 23.97 8.48 18.25
N GLU A 57 25.27 8.52 17.99
CA GLU A 57 25.84 8.09 16.70
C GLU A 57 25.49 6.62 16.41
N ILE A 58 24.98 6.35 15.22
CA ILE A 58 24.55 5.00 14.84
C ILE A 58 25.48 4.43 13.77
N ILE A 59 26.12 3.31 14.12
CA ILE A 59 26.93 2.54 13.17
C ILE A 59 26.02 1.84 12.15
N ILE A 60 26.40 1.90 10.87
CA ILE A 60 25.74 1.18 9.79
C ILE A 60 25.99 -0.32 9.96
N LYS A 61 24.99 -1.03 10.48
CA LYS A 61 24.95 -2.49 10.56
C LYS A 61 23.51 -2.97 10.44
N TYR A 62 23.33 -4.23 10.04
CA TYR A 62 22.01 -4.81 9.77
C TYR A 62 21.03 -4.64 10.94
N ASP A 63 21.43 -4.92 12.18
CA ASP A 63 20.55 -4.78 13.35
C ASP A 63 20.04 -3.35 13.56
N ASN A 64 20.89 -2.36 13.27
CA ASN A 64 20.53 -0.96 13.40
C ASN A 64 19.59 -0.53 12.26
N ILE A 65 19.77 -1.08 11.06
CA ILE A 65 18.84 -0.89 9.94
C ILE A 65 17.47 -1.44 10.31
N VAL A 66 17.41 -2.67 10.85
CA VAL A 66 16.14 -3.28 11.29
C VAL A 66 15.44 -2.39 12.33
N LYS A 67 16.17 -1.93 13.36
CA LYS A 67 15.63 -1.00 14.38
C LYS A 67 15.17 0.32 13.79
N ALA A 68 15.91 0.89 12.84
CA ALA A 68 15.55 2.13 12.17
C ALA A 68 14.28 1.98 11.34
N ILE A 69 14.15 0.87 10.59
CA ILE A 69 12.94 0.54 9.84
C ILE A 69 11.74 0.34 10.77
N GLU A 70 11.91 -0.32 11.92
CA GLU A 70 10.85 -0.42 12.93
C GLU A 70 10.44 0.95 13.51
N TYR A 71 11.42 1.82 13.78
CA TYR A 71 11.17 3.16 14.29
C TYR A 71 10.35 4.01 13.33
N ILE A 72 10.71 4.04 12.03
CA ILE A 72 9.94 4.80 11.02
C ILE A 72 8.56 4.19 10.74
N LYS A 73 8.39 2.86 10.87
CA LYS A 73 7.09 2.19 10.70
C LYS A 73 6.05 2.67 11.71
N ALA A 74 6.49 2.96 12.94
CA ALA A 74 5.62 3.44 14.01
C ALA A 74 5.23 4.93 13.87
N ARG A 75 5.84 5.65 12.93
CA ARG A 75 5.68 7.10 12.74
C ARG A 75 4.83 7.39 11.52
N GLY A 76 3.62 7.90 11.74
CA GLY A 76 2.68 8.22 10.66
C GLY A 76 3.21 9.26 9.68
N ASP A 77 3.99 10.23 10.17
CA ASP A 77 4.67 11.25 9.36
C ASP A 77 5.78 10.66 8.46
N LEU A 78 6.35 9.51 8.83
CA LEU A 78 7.39 8.80 8.08
C LEU A 78 6.85 7.56 7.35
N LYS A 79 5.53 7.36 7.30
CA LYS A 79 4.90 6.20 6.65
C LYS A 79 5.31 6.05 5.17
N PHE A 80 5.64 7.16 4.50
CA PHE A 80 6.07 7.10 3.11
C PHE A 80 7.42 6.37 2.97
N LEU A 81 8.37 6.59 3.90
CA LEU A 81 9.65 5.88 3.93
C LEU A 81 9.44 4.39 4.20
N SER A 82 8.64 4.05 5.22
CA SER A 82 8.42 2.65 5.60
C SER A 82 7.68 1.86 4.51
N ARG A 83 6.66 2.45 3.89
CA ARG A 83 5.97 1.86 2.73
C ARG A 83 6.90 1.73 1.53
N PHE A 84 7.77 2.71 1.29
CA PHE A 84 8.71 2.64 0.18
C PHE A 84 9.70 1.51 0.36
N HIS A 85 10.30 1.39 1.55
CA HIS A 85 11.16 0.28 1.91
C HIS A 85 10.47 -1.08 1.69
N GLN A 86 9.22 -1.23 2.13
CA GLN A 86 8.45 -2.47 1.92
C GLN A 86 8.26 -2.78 0.42
N LEU A 87 7.94 -1.78 -0.40
CA LEU A 87 7.80 -1.96 -1.85
C LEU A 87 9.12 -2.35 -2.53
N LEU A 88 10.23 -1.77 -2.10
CA LEU A 88 11.58 -2.10 -2.58
C LEU A 88 11.98 -3.52 -2.20
N GLN A 89 11.61 -3.97 -1.00
CA GLN A 89 11.87 -5.33 -0.55
C GLN A 89 11.11 -6.36 -1.41
N ILE A 90 9.85 -6.09 -1.74
CA ILE A 90 9.03 -6.99 -2.59
C ILE A 90 9.57 -7.05 -4.03
N SER A 91 10.00 -5.92 -4.59
CA SER A 91 10.51 -5.88 -5.97
C SER A 91 11.85 -6.60 -6.10
N ALA A 92 12.77 -6.42 -5.14
CA ALA A 92 14.08 -7.07 -5.14
C ALA A 92 14.01 -8.60 -4.96
N SER A 93 13.02 -9.13 -4.23
CA SER A 93 12.94 -10.57 -3.92
C SER A 93 12.22 -11.43 -4.96
N HIS A 94 11.51 -10.82 -5.92
CA HIS A 94 10.60 -11.55 -6.81
C HIS A 94 10.71 -11.15 -8.29
N TYR A 95 11.54 -10.17 -8.64
CA TYR A 95 11.70 -9.73 -10.03
C TYR A 95 13.18 -9.54 -10.34
N THR A 96 13.72 -10.33 -11.28
CA THR A 96 14.82 -9.86 -12.12
C THR A 96 14.24 -8.72 -12.94
N LEU A 97 14.56 -7.50 -12.55
CA LEU A 97 13.97 -6.31 -13.13
C LEU A 97 14.51 -6.13 -14.55
N ASN A 98 13.84 -6.68 -15.55
CA ASN A 98 14.05 -6.26 -16.92
C ASN A 98 13.73 -4.74 -17.04
N GLU A 99 14.17 -4.14 -18.14
CA GLU A 99 14.07 -2.69 -18.36
C GLU A 99 12.61 -2.18 -18.29
N GLU A 100 11.68 -2.89 -18.91
CA GLU A 100 10.25 -2.52 -18.94
C GLU A 100 9.61 -2.52 -17.54
N ASN A 101 9.89 -3.54 -16.72
CA ASN A 101 9.37 -3.60 -15.35
C ASN A 101 10.01 -2.53 -14.47
N SER A 102 11.30 -2.25 -14.68
CA SER A 102 12.03 -1.21 -13.96
C SER A 102 11.42 0.17 -14.21
N GLU A 103 11.15 0.48 -15.47
CA GLU A 103 10.52 1.71 -15.90
C GLU A 103 9.14 1.91 -15.22
N ARG A 104 8.28 0.88 -15.25
CA ARG A 104 6.97 0.92 -14.57
C ARG A 104 7.09 1.15 -13.06
N LEU A 105 8.06 0.51 -12.40
CA LEU A 105 8.32 0.73 -10.99
C LEU A 105 8.82 2.14 -10.71
N MET A 106 9.73 2.67 -11.52
CA MET A 106 10.25 4.02 -11.36
C MET A 106 9.17 5.09 -11.49
N LEU A 107 8.24 4.95 -12.44
CA LEU A 107 7.08 5.84 -12.54
C LEU A 107 6.23 5.84 -11.26
N LYS A 108 6.08 4.68 -10.62
CA LYS A 108 5.39 4.54 -9.34
C LYS A 108 6.22 5.10 -8.18
N TYR A 109 7.54 4.97 -8.22
CA TYR A 109 8.44 5.37 -7.14
C TYR A 109 8.85 6.84 -7.17
N TYR A 110 8.61 7.53 -8.28
CA TYR A 110 8.87 8.96 -8.42
C TYR A 110 8.19 9.80 -7.32
N GLU A 111 6.96 9.45 -6.95
CA GLU A 111 6.24 10.09 -5.82
C GLU A 111 7.04 10.00 -4.51
N TYR A 112 7.64 8.84 -4.24
CA TYR A 112 8.42 8.63 -3.02
C TYR A 112 9.73 9.41 -3.05
N LEU A 113 10.38 9.53 -4.21
CA LEU A 113 11.59 10.35 -4.38
C LEU A 113 11.32 11.84 -4.10
N LEU A 114 10.21 12.38 -4.60
CA LEU A 114 9.80 13.75 -4.26
C LEU A 114 9.49 13.92 -2.77
N LYS A 115 8.82 12.95 -2.14
CA LYS A 115 8.57 12.96 -0.68
C LYS A 115 9.88 12.92 0.11
N ILE A 116 10.85 12.11 -0.30
CA ILE A 116 12.20 12.06 0.31
C ILE A 116 12.92 13.40 0.16
N LYS A 117 12.95 13.97 -1.04
CA LYS A 117 13.57 15.27 -1.32
C LYS A 117 13.03 16.36 -0.39
N ALA A 118 11.70 16.47 -0.31
CA ALA A 118 11.04 17.44 0.56
C ALA A 118 11.34 17.19 2.04
N PHE A 119 11.32 15.93 2.48
CA PHE A 119 11.62 15.54 3.86
C PHE A 119 13.06 15.90 4.27
N LEU A 120 14.05 15.51 3.48
CA LEU A 120 15.46 15.78 3.77
C LEU A 120 15.75 17.29 3.81
N LYS A 121 15.16 18.07 2.91
CA LYS A 121 15.30 19.52 2.91
C LYS A 121 14.63 20.16 4.13
N ASN A 122 13.39 19.78 4.45
CA ASN A 122 12.63 20.43 5.52
C ASN A 122 13.08 20.03 6.92
N THR A 123 13.53 18.79 7.11
CA THR A 123 13.89 18.25 8.43
C THR A 123 15.38 18.39 8.73
N TYR A 124 16.25 18.21 7.74
CA TYR A 124 17.71 18.18 7.93
C TYR A 124 18.46 19.25 7.13
N ASN A 125 17.76 20.06 6.32
CA ASN A 125 18.37 20.99 5.37
C ASN A 125 19.38 20.33 4.41
N ILE A 126 19.17 19.04 4.09
CA ILE A 126 20.01 18.30 3.14
C ILE A 126 19.37 18.40 1.77
N GLU A 127 20.08 19.00 0.82
CA GLU A 127 19.65 19.09 -0.58
C GLU A 127 20.01 17.79 -1.32
N THR A 128 19.00 17.18 -1.94
CA THR A 128 19.11 15.94 -2.72
C THR A 128 18.21 16.01 -3.94
N LEU A 129 18.47 15.15 -4.92
CA LEU A 129 17.62 14.90 -6.09
C LEU A 129 17.38 16.19 -6.87
N ASN A 130 18.44 16.99 -7.05
CA ASN A 130 18.35 18.34 -7.61
C ASN A 130 17.82 18.34 -9.05
N ASN A 131 18.22 17.35 -9.86
CA ASN A 131 17.78 17.17 -11.24
C ASN A 131 16.64 16.15 -11.40
N ILE A 132 15.87 15.85 -10.35
CA ILE A 132 14.78 14.86 -10.41
C ILE A 132 13.73 15.16 -11.49
N ASN A 133 13.51 16.44 -11.80
CA ASN A 133 12.59 16.86 -12.86
C ASN A 133 13.05 16.50 -14.27
N ASP A 134 14.34 16.21 -14.45
CA ASP A 134 14.89 15.79 -15.73
C ASP A 134 14.58 14.30 -15.99
N PHE A 135 14.05 13.57 -15.00
CA PHE A 135 13.62 12.20 -15.20
C PHE A 135 12.46 12.12 -16.21
N PRO A 136 12.56 11.26 -17.25
CA PRO A 136 11.60 11.23 -18.35
C PRO A 136 10.25 10.56 -17.98
N LEU A 137 9.37 11.32 -17.31
CA LEU A 137 8.06 10.83 -16.84
C LEU A 137 7.04 10.49 -17.93
N GLN A 138 7.27 10.88 -19.19
CA GLN A 138 6.28 10.88 -20.29
C GLN A 138 4.97 11.58 -19.93
N THR A 139 4.80 12.81 -20.39
CA THR A 139 3.55 13.55 -20.27
C THR A 139 3.11 14.03 -21.64
N ASP A 140 1.89 13.66 -22.04
CA ASP A 140 1.15 14.33 -23.10
C ASP A 140 1.08 15.83 -22.77
N SER A 141 1.48 16.69 -23.71
CA SER A 141 1.52 18.14 -23.53
C SER A 141 0.16 18.73 -23.15
N ASN A 142 -0.94 18.15 -23.64
CA ASN A 142 -2.29 18.59 -23.31
C ASN A 142 -2.67 18.25 -21.86
N LEU A 143 -2.19 17.11 -21.35
CA LEU A 143 -2.39 16.73 -19.95
C LEU A 143 -1.57 17.61 -18.99
N LYS A 144 -0.42 18.12 -19.45
CA LYS A 144 0.41 19.03 -18.66
C LYS A 144 -0.31 20.34 -18.35
N GLU A 145 -0.83 21.03 -19.36
CA GLU A 145 -1.59 22.28 -19.18
C GLU A 145 -2.80 22.08 -18.25
N TYR A 146 -3.51 20.95 -18.43
CA TYR A 146 -4.65 20.57 -17.59
C TYR A 146 -4.27 20.48 -16.11
N TYR A 147 -3.22 19.72 -15.79
CA TYR A 147 -2.79 19.52 -14.41
C TYR A 147 -2.16 20.77 -13.79
N GLU A 148 -1.45 21.60 -14.57
CA GLU A 148 -0.94 22.90 -14.12
C GLU A 148 -2.09 23.82 -13.69
N LYS A 149 -3.14 23.95 -14.51
CA LYS A 149 -4.31 24.77 -14.16
C LYS A 149 -5.05 24.25 -12.93
N ILE A 150 -5.16 22.93 -12.78
CA ILE A 150 -5.73 22.33 -11.56
C ILE A 150 -4.89 22.65 -10.33
N SER A 151 -3.56 22.56 -10.43
CA SER A 151 -2.66 22.85 -9.31
C SER A 151 -2.84 24.27 -8.76
N ILE A 152 -3.06 25.25 -9.65
CA ILE A 152 -3.36 26.64 -9.28
C ILE A 152 -4.64 26.71 -8.43
N ILE A 153 -5.72 26.03 -8.86
CA ILE A 153 -6.99 26.01 -8.12
C ILE A 153 -6.85 25.31 -6.76
N ILE A 154 -6.09 24.21 -6.68
CA ILE A 154 -5.86 23.50 -5.42
C ILE A 154 -5.15 24.39 -4.40
N ASN A 155 -4.19 25.20 -4.85
CA ASN A 155 -3.41 26.09 -3.99
C ASN A 155 -4.14 27.38 -3.59
N GLN A 156 -5.29 27.69 -4.20
CA GLN A 156 -6.15 28.77 -3.74
C GLN A 156 -6.82 28.41 -2.40
N SER A 157 -7.11 29.44 -1.59
CA SER A 157 -7.82 29.25 -0.32
C SER A 157 -9.13 28.48 -0.52
N ALA A 158 -9.41 27.52 0.36
CA ALA A 158 -10.68 26.81 0.33
C ALA A 158 -11.88 27.75 0.59
N GLN A 159 -11.66 28.84 1.33
CA GLN A 159 -12.70 29.83 1.64
C GLN A 159 -13.17 30.62 0.42
N SER A 160 -12.34 30.71 -0.64
CA SER A 160 -12.72 31.40 -1.89
C SER A 160 -13.49 30.50 -2.84
N ARG A 161 -13.76 29.24 -2.48
CA ARG A 161 -14.41 28.24 -3.33
C ARG A 161 -15.76 27.83 -2.75
N THR A 162 -16.72 27.53 -3.63
CA THR A 162 -18.06 27.12 -3.20
C THR A 162 -18.03 25.71 -2.63
N HIS A 163 -18.36 25.56 -1.35
CA HIS A 163 -18.38 24.27 -0.67
C HIS A 163 -19.58 23.42 -1.08
N ILE A 164 -19.38 22.10 -1.14
CA ILE A 164 -20.42 21.11 -1.34
C ILE A 164 -20.58 20.29 -0.07
N THR A 165 -21.77 20.35 0.52
CA THR A 165 -22.11 19.54 1.68
C THR A 165 -22.43 18.11 1.26
N TYR A 166 -21.44 17.22 1.30
CA TYR A 166 -21.67 15.78 1.26
C TYR A 166 -21.80 15.23 2.69
N LYS A 167 -22.94 14.64 3.03
CA LYS A 167 -23.12 13.88 4.29
C LYS A 167 -22.75 12.40 4.16
N ASP A 168 -22.47 11.96 2.93
CA ASP A 168 -22.23 10.56 2.59
C ASP A 168 -20.80 10.13 2.94
N ARG A 169 -20.62 8.81 3.07
CA ARG A 169 -19.30 8.17 3.12
C ARG A 169 -18.94 7.68 1.72
N PHE A 170 -17.66 7.71 1.38
CA PHE A 170 -17.17 7.35 0.06
C PHE A 170 -16.07 6.29 0.14
N TYR A 171 -16.09 5.33 -0.78
CA TYR A 171 -14.95 4.45 -1.02
C TYR A 171 -14.06 5.03 -2.11
N ILE A 172 -12.79 5.24 -1.78
CA ILE A 172 -11.77 5.60 -2.76
C ILE A 172 -11.51 4.40 -3.69
N GLN A 173 -11.63 4.61 -4.99
CA GLN A 173 -11.41 3.59 -6.01
C GLN A 173 -10.01 3.66 -6.60
N LYS A 174 -9.52 4.87 -6.84
CA LYS A 174 -8.21 5.15 -7.44
C LYS A 174 -7.67 6.47 -6.92
N ILE A 175 -6.37 6.50 -6.67
CA ILE A 175 -5.58 7.71 -6.44
C ILE A 175 -4.48 7.69 -7.50
N LYS A 176 -4.43 8.70 -8.35
CA LYS A 176 -3.39 8.86 -9.37
C LYS A 176 -2.59 10.12 -9.01
N PRO A 177 -1.30 9.99 -8.66
CA PRO A 177 -0.47 11.17 -8.46
C PRO A 177 -0.21 11.87 -9.79
N PHE A 178 -0.09 13.19 -9.73
CA PHE A 178 0.46 14.02 -10.79
C PHE A 178 1.37 15.08 -10.19
N PHE A 179 2.33 15.56 -10.98
CA PHE A 179 3.45 16.35 -10.49
C PHE A 179 3.51 17.69 -11.22
N VAL A 180 3.55 18.78 -10.47
CA VAL A 180 3.70 20.13 -11.00
C VAL A 180 4.73 20.86 -10.15
N ASN A 181 5.80 21.37 -10.76
CA ASN A 181 6.84 22.15 -10.08
C ASN A 181 7.41 21.47 -8.81
N ASN A 182 7.81 20.20 -8.88
CA ASN A 182 8.24 19.37 -7.74
C ASN A 182 7.19 19.10 -6.65
N GLU A 183 5.97 19.59 -6.79
CA GLU A 183 4.88 19.32 -5.87
C GLU A 183 4.03 18.14 -6.33
N ILE A 184 3.47 17.43 -5.35
CA ILE A 184 2.66 16.25 -5.56
C ILE A 184 1.20 16.61 -5.35
N TYR A 185 0.39 16.26 -6.34
CA TYR A 185 -1.07 16.37 -6.31
C TYR A 185 -1.69 15.03 -6.68
N TYR A 186 -2.98 14.89 -6.39
CA TYR A 186 -3.69 13.63 -6.59
C TYR A 186 -5.02 13.86 -7.30
N GLU A 187 -5.23 13.08 -8.35
CA GLU A 187 -6.54 12.83 -8.94
C GLU A 187 -7.17 11.63 -8.22
N VAL A 188 -8.30 11.87 -7.56
CA VAL A 188 -8.98 10.91 -6.70
C VAL A 188 -10.30 10.52 -7.35
N THR A 189 -10.44 9.24 -7.69
CA THR A 189 -11.72 8.67 -8.12
C THR A 189 -12.37 7.95 -6.94
N PHE A 190 -13.60 8.32 -6.61
CA PHE A 190 -14.35 7.74 -5.50
C PHE A 190 -15.83 7.52 -5.86
N ARG A 191 -16.53 6.76 -5.01
CA ARG A 191 -17.96 6.48 -5.13
C ARG A 191 -18.60 6.41 -3.76
N ARG A 192 -19.90 6.61 -3.66
CA ARG A 192 -20.66 6.45 -2.42
C ARG A 192 -20.51 5.04 -1.84
N ALA A 193 -20.40 4.92 -0.53
CA ALA A 193 -20.20 3.67 0.20
C ALA A 193 -21.54 2.93 0.43
N TYR A 194 -22.23 2.57 -0.66
CA TYR A 194 -23.45 1.76 -0.64
C TYR A 194 -23.22 0.42 -1.36
N ASP A 195 -23.94 -0.62 -0.92
CA ASP A 195 -23.77 -1.98 -1.46
C ASP A 195 -24.31 -2.12 -2.91
N THR A 196 -25.14 -1.17 -3.35
CA THR A 196 -25.81 -1.07 -4.67
C THR A 196 -25.15 -0.10 -5.66
N ALA A 197 -24.07 0.59 -5.27
CA ALA A 197 -23.44 1.62 -6.11
C ALA A 197 -22.92 1.06 -7.46
N SER A 198 -23.30 1.73 -8.56
CA SER A 198 -22.97 1.36 -9.93
C SER A 198 -21.58 1.86 -10.36
N LYS A 199 -21.05 1.31 -11.46
CA LYS A 199 -19.79 1.78 -12.08
C LYS A 199 -19.89 3.19 -12.65
N PHE A 200 -21.12 3.67 -12.88
CA PHE A 200 -21.41 5.02 -13.39
C PHE A 200 -21.43 6.10 -12.29
N ASP A 201 -21.42 5.71 -11.00
CA ASP A 201 -21.45 6.64 -9.87
C ASP A 201 -20.06 7.17 -9.48
N ARG A 202 -19.11 7.19 -10.42
CA ARG A 202 -17.73 7.60 -10.16
C ARG A 202 -17.63 9.11 -10.17
N ILE A 203 -17.08 9.66 -9.10
CA ILE A 203 -16.78 11.08 -8.96
C ILE A 203 -15.26 11.23 -9.00
N ILE A 204 -14.78 12.25 -9.73
CA ILE A 204 -13.37 12.62 -9.80
C ILE A 204 -13.21 13.98 -9.13
N ALA A 205 -12.26 14.07 -8.20
CA ALA A 205 -11.85 15.31 -7.59
C ALA A 205 -10.32 15.35 -7.41
N PHE A 206 -9.78 16.53 -7.18
CA PHE A 206 -8.35 16.76 -7.09
C PHE A 206 -7.96 17.28 -5.71
N THR A 207 -6.75 16.97 -5.25
CA THR A 207 -6.28 17.44 -3.94
C THR A 207 -4.77 17.40 -3.83
N LYS A 208 -4.23 18.14 -2.86
CA LYS A 208 -2.84 18.02 -2.39
C LYS A 208 -2.70 17.04 -1.22
N LYS A 209 -3.82 16.59 -0.63
CA LYS A 209 -3.83 15.70 0.55
C LYS A 209 -3.64 14.24 0.16
N ASP A 210 -2.75 13.54 0.86
CA ASP A 210 -2.52 12.10 0.73
C ASP A 210 -3.61 11.32 1.49
N ILE A 211 -4.66 10.90 0.76
CA ILE A 211 -5.85 10.24 1.32
C ILE A 211 -5.61 8.74 1.54
N LEU A 212 -6.00 8.23 2.71
CA LEU A 212 -6.00 6.80 2.98
C LEU A 212 -7.14 6.09 2.22
N LYS A 213 -6.80 5.35 1.16
CA LYS A 213 -7.77 4.64 0.30
C LYS A 213 -8.38 3.36 0.89
N ASN A 214 -7.95 2.95 2.08
CA ASN A 214 -8.26 1.64 2.64
C ASN A 214 -9.71 1.50 3.07
N TYR A 215 -10.26 2.56 3.65
CA TYR A 215 -11.58 2.55 4.27
C TYR A 215 -12.54 3.50 3.57
N ALA A 216 -13.80 3.47 3.98
CA ALA A 216 -14.71 4.55 3.67
C ALA A 216 -14.23 5.84 4.34
N VAL A 217 -14.39 6.97 3.65
CA VAL A 217 -13.97 8.29 4.11
C VAL A 217 -15.13 9.29 3.98
N LYS A 218 -15.15 10.34 4.80
CA LYS A 218 -15.90 11.56 4.47
C LYS A 218 -14.96 12.54 3.78
N LEU A 219 -15.51 13.29 2.83
CA LEU A 219 -14.77 14.26 2.05
C LEU A 219 -15.43 15.63 2.19
N SER A 220 -14.62 16.63 2.50
CA SER A 220 -14.96 18.05 2.35
C SER A 220 -14.57 18.46 0.94
N ILE A 221 -15.54 18.88 0.13
CA ILE A 221 -15.34 19.14 -1.31
C ILE A 221 -15.81 20.55 -1.65
N SER A 222 -15.03 21.26 -2.45
CA SER A 222 -15.45 22.52 -3.07
C SER A 222 -15.40 22.45 -4.60
N LYS A 223 -16.09 23.38 -5.25
CA LYS A 223 -16.08 23.53 -6.71
C LYS A 223 -15.05 24.58 -7.11
N GLY A 224 -14.31 24.25 -8.17
CA GLY A 224 -13.48 25.19 -8.92
C GLY A 224 -13.84 25.14 -10.40
N SER A 225 -13.18 25.99 -11.19
CA SER A 225 -13.26 25.94 -12.65
C SER A 225 -11.90 26.24 -13.25
N ILE A 226 -11.58 25.59 -14.37
CA ILE A 226 -10.37 25.83 -15.15
C ILE A 226 -10.78 26.21 -16.57
N LYS A 227 -9.98 27.06 -17.23
CA LYS A 227 -10.20 27.44 -18.64
C LYS A 227 -9.17 26.73 -19.51
N ILE A 228 -9.56 25.89 -20.47
CA ILE A 228 -8.67 25.19 -21.41
C ILE A 228 -9.22 25.34 -22.82
N LEU A 229 -8.39 25.76 -23.78
CA LEU A 229 -8.80 25.97 -25.18
C LEU A 229 -10.12 26.76 -25.29
N ASP A 230 -10.20 27.86 -24.53
CA ASP A 230 -11.37 28.74 -24.38
C ASP A 230 -12.66 28.12 -23.81
N LYS A 231 -12.60 26.89 -23.29
CA LYS A 231 -13.72 26.24 -22.58
C LYS A 231 -13.51 26.27 -21.08
N ILE A 232 -14.56 26.66 -20.34
CA ILE A 232 -14.58 26.58 -18.88
C ILE A 232 -15.03 25.18 -18.48
N MET A 233 -14.18 24.47 -17.73
CA MET A 233 -14.45 23.14 -17.23
C MET A 233 -14.59 23.18 -15.70
N PRO A 234 -15.70 22.68 -15.14
CA PRO A 234 -15.84 22.56 -13.69
C PRO A 234 -14.93 21.46 -13.16
N VAL A 235 -14.32 21.70 -12.01
CA VAL A 235 -13.49 20.72 -11.28
C VAL A 235 -13.94 20.66 -9.82
N GLN A 236 -13.75 19.50 -9.20
CA GLN A 236 -13.99 19.32 -7.77
C GLN A 236 -12.66 19.23 -7.04
N ILE A 237 -12.56 19.88 -5.89
CA ILE A 237 -11.36 19.88 -5.07
C ILE A 237 -11.71 19.29 -3.71
N ILE A 238 -10.93 18.31 -3.25
CA ILE A 238 -11.04 17.77 -1.89
C ILE A 238 -10.20 18.65 -0.97
N ASP A 239 -10.88 19.40 -0.13
CA ASP A 239 -10.28 20.32 0.84
C ASP A 239 -9.89 19.62 2.13
N ASP A 240 -10.64 18.60 2.54
CA ASP A 240 -10.30 17.77 3.69
C ASP A 240 -10.92 16.39 3.63
N TRP A 241 -10.41 15.47 4.46
CA TRP A 241 -10.91 14.10 4.52
C TRP A 241 -10.74 13.51 5.92
N GLU A 242 -11.63 12.58 6.26
CA GLU A 242 -11.52 11.76 7.47
C GLU A 242 -11.90 10.31 7.19
N VAL A 243 -11.22 9.38 7.85
CA VAL A 243 -11.64 7.97 7.88
C VAL A 243 -13.00 7.88 8.56
N SER A 244 -13.92 7.16 7.92
CA SER A 244 -15.29 6.96 8.42
C SER A 244 -15.78 5.56 8.08
N ILE A 245 -15.22 4.57 8.75
CA ILE A 245 -15.69 3.18 8.73
C ILE A 245 -17.12 3.14 9.29
N ARG A 246 -18.01 2.38 8.64
CA ARG A 246 -19.40 2.25 9.07
C ARG A 246 -19.49 1.27 10.26
N PRO A 247 -20.35 1.53 11.26
CA PRO A 247 -20.56 0.60 12.38
C PRO A 247 -20.80 -0.85 11.93
N CYS A 248 -21.66 -1.04 10.91
CA CYS A 248 -21.98 -2.36 10.37
C CYS A 248 -20.79 -3.10 9.74
N GLU A 249 -19.73 -2.40 9.30
CA GLU A 249 -18.51 -3.03 8.81
C GLU A 249 -17.72 -3.65 9.95
N ILE A 250 -17.61 -2.92 11.07
CA ILE A 250 -16.98 -3.39 12.30
C ILE A 250 -17.80 -4.54 12.89
N ASP A 251 -19.13 -4.39 13.00
CA ASP A 251 -20.00 -5.42 13.58
C ASP A 251 -19.94 -6.74 12.80
N ASN A 252 -20.01 -6.67 11.47
CA ASN A 252 -19.97 -7.88 10.65
C ASN A 252 -18.58 -8.52 10.64
N PHE A 253 -17.52 -7.74 10.81
CA PHE A 253 -16.17 -8.27 11.01
C PHE A 253 -16.05 -8.94 12.39
N ALA A 254 -16.55 -8.31 13.46
CA ALA A 254 -16.52 -8.83 14.81
C ALA A 254 -17.24 -10.19 14.95
N LYS A 255 -18.33 -10.39 14.19
CA LYS A 255 -19.03 -11.69 14.10
C LYS A 255 -18.13 -12.83 13.65
N ILE A 256 -17.14 -12.58 12.78
CA ILE A 256 -16.19 -13.61 12.33
C ILE A 256 -15.37 -14.12 13.53
N LEU A 257 -14.98 -13.21 14.42
CA LEU A 257 -14.15 -13.47 15.60
C LEU A 257 -14.96 -13.87 16.84
N ARG A 258 -16.29 -13.82 16.78
CA ARG A 258 -17.19 -13.98 17.95
C ARG A 258 -16.91 -12.97 19.07
N VAL A 259 -16.47 -11.77 18.71
CA VAL A 259 -16.27 -10.67 19.67
C VAL A 259 -17.51 -9.78 19.66
N ASN A 260 -17.98 -9.37 20.84
CA ASN A 260 -19.06 -8.41 20.97
C ASN A 260 -18.47 -7.00 21.09
N VAL A 261 -18.69 -6.15 20.10
CA VAL A 261 -18.12 -4.79 20.04
C VAL A 261 -19.22 -3.77 19.87
N ASN A 262 -19.15 -2.69 20.65
CA ASN A 262 -19.92 -1.48 20.38
C ASN A 262 -19.21 -0.66 19.29
N SER A 263 -19.53 -0.91 18.02
CA SER A 263 -18.95 -0.22 16.87
C SER A 263 -19.33 1.27 16.75
N THR A 264 -20.28 1.73 17.57
CA THR A 264 -20.66 3.14 17.71
C THR A 264 -19.97 3.83 18.89
N GLY A 265 -19.11 3.10 19.60
CA GLY A 265 -18.36 3.60 20.74
C GLY A 265 -17.35 4.70 20.38
N LYS A 266 -16.98 5.49 21.40
CA LYS A 266 -15.99 6.57 21.27
C LYS A 266 -14.61 6.06 20.88
N ASP A 267 -14.28 4.82 21.23
CA ASP A 267 -13.03 4.14 20.85
C ASP A 267 -12.91 3.91 19.34
N SER A 268 -14.02 3.54 18.68
CA SER A 268 -14.09 3.41 17.22
C SER A 268 -13.88 4.78 16.54
N TYR A 269 -14.46 5.86 17.09
CA TYR A 269 -14.26 7.22 16.60
C TYR A 269 -12.81 7.69 16.77
N GLU A 270 -12.24 7.55 17.97
CA GLU A 270 -10.85 7.94 18.24
C GLU A 270 -9.84 7.12 17.43
N LEU A 271 -10.13 5.84 17.15
CA LEU A 271 -9.34 5.03 16.22
C LEU A 271 -9.39 5.61 14.79
N MET A 272 -10.58 5.93 14.27
CA MET A 272 -10.71 6.52 12.93
C MET A 272 -10.02 7.89 12.83
N LYS A 273 -10.09 8.70 13.89
CA LYS A 273 -9.34 9.95 13.98
C LYS A 273 -7.84 9.69 13.94
N TYR A 274 -7.34 8.72 14.71
CA TYR A 274 -5.94 8.32 14.68
C TYR A 274 -5.50 7.83 13.29
N LEU A 275 -6.31 7.02 12.59
CA LEU A 275 -6.04 6.56 11.22
C LEU A 275 -5.98 7.74 10.23
N THR A 276 -6.80 8.76 10.43
CA THR A 276 -6.79 9.98 9.61
C THR A 276 -5.51 10.79 9.83
N GLU A 277 -5.18 11.07 11.09
CA GLU A 277 -4.01 11.87 11.49
C GLU A 277 -2.68 11.19 11.13
N SER A 278 -2.56 9.89 11.42
CA SER A 278 -1.34 9.13 11.14
C SER A 278 -1.25 8.67 9.69
N GLY A 279 -2.40 8.49 9.02
CA GLY A 279 -2.50 7.90 7.70
C GLY A 279 -2.05 6.44 7.61
N LEU A 280 -1.90 5.76 8.76
CA LEU A 280 -1.70 4.32 8.87
C LEU A 280 -3.02 3.59 8.63
N ASN A 281 -2.93 2.33 8.18
CA ASN A 281 -4.04 1.40 8.14
C ASN A 281 -3.99 0.38 9.30
N LEU A 282 -5.01 -0.46 9.43
CA LEU A 282 -5.17 -1.35 10.58
C LEU A 282 -4.18 -2.52 10.52
N ILE A 283 -3.78 -2.96 9.32
CA ILE A 283 -2.71 -3.94 9.15
C ILE A 283 -1.38 -3.38 9.62
N GLU A 284 -1.06 -2.15 9.20
CA GLU A 284 0.15 -1.47 9.66
C GLU A 284 0.17 -1.35 11.19
N ILE A 285 -0.98 -1.08 11.84
CA ILE A 285 -1.08 -1.01 13.31
C ILE A 285 -0.85 -2.39 13.96
N ILE A 286 -1.53 -3.45 13.50
CA ILE A 286 -1.37 -4.79 14.10
C ILE A 286 -0.01 -5.43 13.80
N ASP A 287 0.77 -4.89 12.87
CA ASP A 287 2.12 -5.34 12.54
C ASP A 287 3.22 -4.60 13.32
N LEU A 288 2.89 -3.55 14.06
CA LEU A 288 3.85 -2.85 14.91
C LEU A 288 4.42 -3.77 15.99
N ASN A 289 5.61 -3.48 16.51
CA ASN A 289 6.10 -4.18 17.70
C ASN A 289 5.24 -3.84 18.94
N ASP A 290 5.40 -4.63 20.01
CA ASP A 290 4.53 -4.53 21.20
C ASP A 290 4.57 -3.18 21.89
N VAL A 291 5.73 -2.52 21.87
CA VAL A 291 5.92 -1.19 22.45
C VAL A 291 5.05 -0.16 21.72
N TYR A 292 5.13 -0.12 20.39
CA TYR A 292 4.39 0.87 19.59
C TYR A 292 2.89 0.56 19.54
N TYR A 293 2.50 -0.70 19.39
CA TYR A 293 1.09 -1.10 19.45
C TYR A 293 0.45 -0.69 20.78
N SER A 294 1.12 -0.99 21.91
CA SER A 294 0.63 -0.64 23.24
C SER A 294 0.51 0.87 23.46
N ARG A 295 1.42 1.67 22.89
CA ARG A 295 1.35 3.14 22.94
C ARG A 295 0.13 3.68 22.20
N ILE A 296 -0.14 3.17 21.01
CA ILE A 296 -1.33 3.56 20.22
C ILE A 296 -2.60 3.14 20.94
N LYS A 297 -2.65 1.90 21.43
CA LYS A 297 -3.76 1.37 22.20
C LYS A 297 -4.08 2.24 23.41
N ARG A 298 -3.08 2.58 24.22
CA ARG A 298 -3.24 3.47 25.37
C ARG A 298 -3.74 4.86 24.97
N ARG A 299 -3.11 5.50 23.98
CA ARG A 299 -3.52 6.82 23.47
C ARG A 299 -5.01 6.87 23.10
N ILE A 300 -5.52 5.82 22.46
CA ILE A 300 -6.94 5.77 22.04
C ILE A 300 -7.84 5.47 23.23
N ILE A 301 -7.50 4.49 24.07
CA ILE A 301 -8.28 4.12 25.26
C ILE A 301 -8.40 5.30 26.22
N ASP A 302 -7.32 6.04 26.49
CA ASP A 302 -7.31 7.18 27.41
C ASP A 302 -8.28 8.29 26.95
N LYS A 303 -8.40 8.51 25.63
CA LYS A 303 -9.35 9.49 25.07
C LYS A 303 -10.78 8.96 25.01
N ALA A 304 -10.93 7.67 24.75
CA ALA A 304 -12.22 7.04 24.49
C ALA A 304 -12.95 6.59 25.77
N GLY A 305 -12.22 6.26 26.83
CA GLY A 305 -12.77 5.61 28.03
C GLY A 305 -13.28 4.19 27.80
N SER A 306 -12.94 3.56 26.67
CA SER A 306 -13.37 2.19 26.32
C SER A 306 -12.35 1.51 25.39
N SER A 307 -12.43 0.19 25.27
CA SER A 307 -11.44 -0.65 24.56
C SER A 307 -12.06 -1.74 23.65
N HIS A 308 -13.35 -1.65 23.34
CA HIS A 308 -14.08 -2.67 22.59
C HIS A 308 -13.46 -2.91 21.20
N ILE A 309 -13.10 -1.85 20.49
CA ILE A 309 -12.47 -1.98 19.16
C ILE A 309 -11.12 -2.69 19.22
N PHE A 310 -10.40 -2.57 20.35
CA PHE A 310 -9.13 -3.26 20.54
C PHE A 310 -9.28 -4.75 20.79
N GLN A 311 -10.44 -5.26 21.21
CA GLN A 311 -10.67 -6.71 21.28
C GLN A 311 -10.54 -7.35 19.89
N ILE A 312 -11.03 -6.67 18.84
CA ILE A 312 -10.88 -7.11 17.44
C ILE A 312 -9.41 -7.06 17.01
N LEU A 313 -8.73 -5.95 17.30
CA LEU A 313 -7.35 -5.75 16.86
C LEU A 313 -6.37 -6.66 17.60
N ASP A 314 -6.58 -6.90 18.89
CA ASP A 314 -5.80 -7.83 19.70
C ASP A 314 -5.94 -9.25 19.15
N GLU A 315 -7.16 -9.70 18.86
CA GLU A 315 -7.39 -11.03 18.29
C GLU A 315 -6.71 -11.18 16.92
N CYS A 316 -6.91 -10.20 16.02
CA CYS A 316 -6.25 -10.21 14.71
C CYS A 316 -4.72 -10.22 14.82
N ARG A 317 -4.18 -9.46 15.79
CA ARG A 317 -2.73 -9.39 16.07
C ARG A 317 -2.21 -10.71 16.60
N GLU A 318 -2.87 -11.30 17.59
CA GLU A 318 -2.48 -12.58 18.18
C GLU A 318 -2.51 -13.71 17.14
N MET A 319 -3.59 -13.81 16.36
CA MET A 319 -3.70 -14.77 15.27
C MET A 319 -2.60 -14.56 14.22
N SER A 320 -2.29 -13.30 13.87
CA SER A 320 -1.23 -12.99 12.91
C SER A 320 0.15 -13.40 13.41
N LYS A 321 0.48 -13.06 14.67
CA LYS A 321 1.78 -13.39 15.28
C LYS A 321 2.00 -14.90 15.39
N LYS A 322 0.96 -15.63 15.80
CA LYS A 322 0.98 -17.09 15.95
C LYS A 322 0.76 -17.83 14.62
N LYS A 323 0.51 -17.11 13.52
CA LYS A 323 0.15 -17.65 12.20
C LYS A 323 -0.97 -18.70 12.28
N LEU A 324 -1.99 -18.44 13.10
CA LEU A 324 -3.12 -19.35 13.30
C LEU A 324 -4.02 -19.41 12.07
N SER A 325 -4.56 -20.59 11.75
CA SER A 325 -5.40 -20.79 10.59
C SER A 325 -6.56 -19.78 10.53
N GLY A 326 -6.65 -19.06 9.41
CA GLY A 326 -7.62 -17.99 9.17
C GLY A 326 -7.02 -16.58 9.25
N TYR A 327 -5.76 -16.43 9.69
CA TYR A 327 -5.12 -15.13 9.83
C TYR A 327 -4.93 -14.41 8.48
N ASN A 328 -4.68 -15.11 7.36
CA ASN A 328 -4.56 -14.44 6.06
C ASN A 328 -5.91 -13.86 5.61
N ILE A 329 -7.00 -14.58 5.85
CA ILE A 329 -8.36 -14.09 5.60
C ILE A 329 -8.66 -12.85 6.45
N LEU A 330 -8.39 -12.91 7.76
CA LEU A 330 -8.63 -11.79 8.67
C LEU A 330 -7.84 -10.54 8.29
N ARG A 331 -6.55 -10.70 7.98
CA ARG A 331 -5.68 -9.61 7.53
C ARG A 331 -6.18 -8.99 6.22
N TYR A 332 -6.61 -9.80 5.26
CA TYR A 332 -7.16 -9.27 4.03
C TYR A 332 -8.45 -8.45 4.26
N LEU A 333 -9.37 -8.98 5.07
CA LEU A 333 -10.64 -8.32 5.38
C LEU A 333 -10.42 -7.04 6.19
N LEU A 334 -9.50 -7.06 7.17
CA LEU A 334 -9.17 -5.92 8.03
C LEU A 334 -8.53 -4.77 7.25
N LEU A 335 -7.81 -5.04 6.15
CA LEU A 335 -7.21 -4.01 5.30
C LEU A 335 -8.24 -3.05 4.68
N LYS A 336 -9.46 -3.52 4.44
CA LYS A 336 -10.51 -2.75 3.73
C LYS A 336 -11.81 -2.56 4.50
N LEU A 337 -12.11 -3.49 5.40
CA LEU A 337 -13.39 -3.59 6.12
C LEU A 337 -14.61 -3.46 5.19
N ASN A 338 -14.55 -4.00 3.98
CA ASN A 338 -15.64 -3.87 3.03
C ASN A 338 -16.80 -4.80 3.42
N ASN A 339 -17.92 -4.20 3.84
CA ASN A 339 -19.10 -4.93 4.33
C ASN A 339 -19.57 -6.06 3.41
N LYS A 340 -19.63 -5.80 2.09
CA LYS A 340 -20.10 -6.77 1.10
C LYS A 340 -19.15 -7.95 0.98
N ILE A 341 -17.85 -7.72 1.08
CA ILE A 341 -16.84 -8.79 1.03
C ILE A 341 -16.87 -9.60 2.33
N ILE A 342 -16.92 -8.95 3.49
CA ILE A 342 -17.01 -9.60 4.81
C ILE A 342 -18.20 -10.55 4.87
N LYS A 343 -19.40 -10.06 4.52
CA LYS A 343 -20.64 -10.87 4.53
C LYS A 343 -20.57 -12.10 3.63
N LYS A 344 -19.84 -12.03 2.51
CA LYS A 344 -19.65 -13.18 1.61
C LYS A 344 -18.82 -14.30 2.24
N GLN A 345 -17.90 -13.96 3.15
CA GLN A 345 -17.02 -14.92 3.82
C GLN A 345 -17.67 -15.54 5.07
N TYR A 346 -18.60 -14.82 5.70
CA TYR A 346 -19.23 -15.23 6.95
C TYR A 346 -20.13 -16.47 6.80
N ARG A 347 -20.15 -17.32 7.83
CA ARG A 347 -21.12 -18.41 8.04
C ARG A 347 -21.58 -18.42 9.50
N ASN A 348 -22.84 -18.76 9.76
CA ASN A 348 -23.41 -18.82 11.12
C ASN A 348 -22.99 -20.08 11.93
N SER A 349 -21.81 -20.63 11.66
CA SER A 349 -21.28 -21.81 12.35
C SER A 349 -19.77 -21.74 12.36
N GLN A 350 -19.15 -22.28 13.41
CA GLN A 350 -17.70 -22.32 13.53
C GLN A 350 -17.07 -23.22 12.46
N CYS A 351 -15.90 -22.82 11.97
CA CYS A 351 -15.06 -23.64 11.12
C CYS A 351 -13.85 -24.13 11.92
N HIS A 352 -13.84 -25.40 12.32
CA HIS A 352 -12.75 -25.98 13.12
C HIS A 352 -11.39 -25.86 12.45
N VAL A 353 -11.33 -25.99 11.12
CA VAL A 353 -10.09 -25.89 10.34
C VAL A 353 -9.53 -24.46 10.33
N LEU A 354 -10.38 -23.44 10.51
CA LEU A 354 -10.02 -22.02 10.56
C LEU A 354 -10.09 -21.49 12.01
N CYS A 355 -9.53 -22.23 12.96
CA CYS A 355 -9.47 -21.85 14.38
C CYS A 355 -10.82 -21.45 15.00
N ASN A 356 -11.90 -22.15 14.63
CA ASN A 356 -13.27 -21.89 15.08
C ASN A 356 -13.84 -20.51 14.70
N LEU A 357 -13.23 -19.83 13.73
CA LEU A 357 -13.78 -18.61 13.15
C LEU A 357 -15.10 -18.90 12.41
N TYR A 358 -15.96 -17.90 12.35
CA TYR A 358 -17.26 -17.96 11.67
C TYR A 358 -17.11 -17.69 10.16
N LEU A 359 -16.24 -18.47 9.53
CA LEU A 359 -15.89 -18.39 8.12
C LEU A 359 -16.44 -19.59 7.36
N LYS A 360 -16.76 -19.38 6.08
CA LYS A 360 -17.07 -20.43 5.13
C LYS A 360 -15.87 -21.34 4.89
N TYR A 361 -16.13 -22.62 4.67
CA TYR A 361 -15.09 -23.62 4.40
C TYR A 361 -14.38 -23.30 3.06
N GLU A 362 -15.11 -22.69 2.14
CA GLU A 362 -14.65 -22.21 0.83
C GLU A 362 -13.58 -21.11 0.93
N CYS A 363 -13.29 -20.56 2.11
CA CYS A 363 -12.19 -19.63 2.32
C CYS A 363 -10.82 -20.33 2.44
N ILE A 364 -10.77 -21.64 2.71
CA ILE A 364 -9.52 -22.39 2.96
C ILE A 364 -8.49 -22.25 1.82
N PRO A 365 -8.85 -22.34 0.52
CA PRO A 365 -7.87 -22.17 -0.55
C PRO A 365 -7.16 -20.81 -0.51
N PHE A 366 -7.88 -19.75 -0.11
CA PHE A 366 -7.30 -18.42 0.07
C PHE A 366 -6.42 -18.33 1.32
N GLU A 367 -6.82 -18.99 2.42
CA GLU A 367 -5.99 -19.04 3.62
C GLU A 367 -4.62 -19.69 3.36
N GLN A 368 -4.60 -20.77 2.58
CA GLN A 368 -3.39 -21.52 2.28
C GLN A 368 -2.53 -20.81 1.22
N MET A 369 -3.10 -20.46 0.06
CA MET A 369 -2.38 -19.89 -1.09
C MET A 369 -3.04 -18.59 -1.60
N PRO A 370 -2.98 -17.48 -0.85
CA PRO A 370 -3.69 -16.23 -1.13
C PRO A 370 -3.27 -15.51 -2.42
N TYR A 371 -2.06 -15.74 -2.94
CA TYR A 371 -1.58 -15.12 -4.19
C TYR A 371 -2.06 -15.85 -5.45
N ASN A 372 -2.65 -17.04 -5.31
CA ASN A 372 -3.16 -17.84 -6.42
C ASN A 372 -4.63 -18.29 -6.23
N SER A 373 -5.20 -18.06 -5.05
CA SER A 373 -6.60 -18.33 -4.73
C SER A 373 -7.39 -17.04 -4.47
N ALA A 374 -8.72 -17.15 -4.52
CA ALA A 374 -9.63 -16.04 -4.28
C ALA A 374 -10.46 -16.29 -3.02
N LEU A 375 -10.93 -15.20 -2.41
CA LEU A 375 -11.96 -15.26 -1.38
C LEU A 375 -13.30 -15.65 -1.99
N VAL A 376 -14.26 -16.03 -1.15
CA VAL A 376 -15.60 -16.42 -1.60
C VAL A 376 -16.26 -15.25 -2.32
N ASN A 377 -16.52 -15.46 -3.61
CA ASN A 377 -17.13 -14.47 -4.52
C ASN A 377 -16.40 -13.11 -4.53
N HIS A 378 -15.09 -13.10 -4.34
CA HIS A 378 -14.27 -11.89 -4.40
C HIS A 378 -12.83 -12.21 -4.82
N ASN A 379 -12.38 -11.60 -5.93
CA ASN A 379 -11.01 -11.72 -6.42
C ASN A 379 -10.15 -10.58 -5.84
N PRO A 380 -9.18 -10.87 -4.96
CA PRO A 380 -8.31 -9.87 -4.38
C PRO A 380 -7.44 -9.16 -5.42
N LYS A 381 -7.28 -7.84 -5.27
CA LYS A 381 -6.27 -7.10 -6.02
C LYS A 381 -4.89 -7.45 -5.47
N LEU A 382 -3.91 -7.68 -6.34
CA LEU A 382 -2.55 -8.05 -5.95
C LEU A 382 -1.90 -7.02 -5.01
N ASN A 383 -2.12 -5.72 -5.25
CA ASN A 383 -1.65 -4.66 -4.35
C ASN A 383 -2.26 -4.74 -2.94
N ASP A 384 -3.50 -5.22 -2.80
CA ASP A 384 -4.12 -5.40 -1.50
C ASP A 384 -3.56 -6.65 -0.80
N LEU A 385 -3.20 -7.70 -1.54
CA LEU A 385 -2.50 -8.87 -1.00
C LEU A 385 -1.13 -8.49 -0.45
N PHE A 386 -0.29 -7.79 -1.22
CA PHE A 386 1.01 -7.32 -0.75
C PHE A 386 0.92 -6.39 0.47
N ALA A 387 -0.19 -5.65 0.61
CA ALA A 387 -0.41 -4.76 1.76
C ALA A 387 -0.99 -5.47 3.00
N SER A 388 -1.47 -6.71 2.88
CA SER A 388 -2.10 -7.45 3.98
C SER A 388 -1.41 -8.75 4.35
N ILE A 389 -0.73 -9.41 3.42
CA ILE A 389 -0.20 -10.76 3.57
C ILE A 389 1.30 -10.75 3.33
N SER A 390 2.04 -11.49 4.15
CA SER A 390 3.49 -11.65 4.01
C SER A 390 3.82 -12.48 2.77
N THR A 391 4.86 -12.07 2.03
CA THR A 391 5.42 -12.82 0.89
C THR A 391 6.44 -13.88 1.31
N ILE A 392 6.84 -13.89 2.59
CA ILE A 392 7.81 -14.84 3.15
C ILE A 392 7.22 -16.25 3.06
N ASP A 393 8.05 -17.23 2.66
CA ASP A 393 7.70 -18.65 2.47
C ASP A 393 6.63 -18.92 1.39
N ARG A 394 6.41 -17.99 0.47
CA ARG A 394 5.40 -18.10 -0.61
C ARG A 394 5.97 -18.09 -2.02
N GLN A 395 7.25 -18.46 -2.18
CA GLN A 395 7.89 -18.50 -3.51
C GLN A 395 7.20 -19.47 -4.47
N HIS A 396 6.64 -20.57 -3.96
CA HIS A 396 5.88 -21.55 -4.73
C HIS A 396 4.63 -20.92 -5.38
N GLU A 397 3.96 -19.99 -4.70
CA GLU A 397 2.82 -19.23 -5.23
C GLU A 397 3.24 -18.30 -6.38
N PHE A 398 4.36 -17.59 -6.21
CA PHE A 398 4.90 -16.70 -7.24
C PHE A 398 5.38 -17.45 -8.48
N LEU A 399 5.99 -18.62 -8.31
CA LEU A 399 6.35 -19.51 -9.42
C LEU A 399 5.11 -19.95 -10.19
N ALA A 400 4.09 -20.46 -9.49
CA ALA A 400 2.83 -20.88 -10.11
C ALA A 400 2.14 -19.70 -10.83
N ARG A 401 2.20 -18.51 -10.25
CA ARG A 401 1.63 -17.30 -10.85
C ARG A 401 2.41 -16.84 -12.09
N PHE A 402 3.73 -16.96 -12.08
CA PHE A 402 4.58 -16.66 -13.24
C PHE A 402 4.22 -17.54 -14.43
N ILE A 403 4.16 -18.86 -14.21
CA ILE A 403 3.76 -19.84 -15.23
C ILE A 403 2.35 -19.53 -15.74
N LYS A 404 1.40 -19.29 -14.84
CA LYS A 404 0.03 -18.92 -15.21
C LYS A 404 -0.03 -17.65 -16.06
N ASN A 405 0.73 -16.61 -15.72
CA ASN A 405 0.78 -15.36 -16.48
C ASN A 405 1.38 -15.57 -17.88
N ASN A 406 2.41 -16.42 -18.00
CA ASN A 406 2.97 -16.78 -19.29
C ASN A 406 1.91 -17.45 -20.19
N THR A 407 1.12 -18.37 -19.63
CA THR A 407 0.02 -19.01 -20.36
C THR A 407 -1.09 -18.02 -20.73
N GLU A 408 -1.59 -17.23 -19.77
CA GLU A 408 -2.75 -16.35 -19.98
C GLU A 408 -2.43 -15.10 -20.80
N HIS A 409 -1.21 -14.56 -20.70
CA HIS A 409 -0.85 -13.29 -21.35
C HIS A 409 0.05 -13.45 -22.58
N LYS A 410 0.90 -14.48 -22.62
CA LYS A 410 1.79 -14.73 -23.76
C LYS A 410 1.36 -15.90 -24.63
N GLY A 411 0.29 -16.61 -24.26
CA GLY A 411 -0.18 -17.80 -24.99
C GLY A 411 0.79 -18.98 -24.92
N GLN A 412 1.67 -19.02 -23.92
CA GLN A 412 2.67 -20.07 -23.77
C GLN A 412 2.10 -21.28 -23.02
N LEU A 413 1.96 -22.43 -23.71
CA LEU A 413 1.50 -23.68 -23.09
C LEU A 413 2.54 -24.30 -22.14
N TYR A 414 3.82 -24.19 -22.51
CA TYR A 414 4.95 -24.64 -21.70
C TYR A 414 5.83 -23.44 -21.38
N THR A 415 6.24 -23.30 -20.12
CA THR A 415 7.25 -22.33 -19.69
C THR A 415 8.60 -23.02 -19.64
N SER A 416 9.60 -22.49 -20.37
CA SER A 416 10.96 -23.04 -20.36
C SER A 416 11.60 -22.90 -18.97
N ILE A 417 12.37 -23.91 -18.53
CA ILE A 417 13.11 -23.86 -17.26
C ILE A 417 14.06 -22.66 -17.23
N LYS A 418 14.65 -22.26 -18.37
CA LYS A 418 15.52 -21.08 -18.48
C LYS A 418 14.81 -19.76 -18.15
N GLU A 419 13.48 -19.70 -18.32
CA GLU A 419 12.70 -18.51 -17.92
C GLU A 419 12.50 -18.44 -16.40
N LEU A 420 12.82 -19.51 -15.68
CA LEU A 420 12.65 -19.63 -14.23
C LEU A 420 13.96 -19.43 -13.46
N ASP A 421 15.03 -18.95 -14.09
CA ASP A 421 16.36 -18.75 -13.48
C ASP A 421 16.33 -17.87 -12.21
N SER A 422 15.31 -17.01 -12.06
CA SER A 422 15.11 -16.21 -10.85
C SER A 422 14.62 -17.02 -9.64
N PHE A 423 14.08 -18.22 -9.85
CA PHE A 423 13.59 -19.12 -8.82
C PHE A 423 14.65 -20.17 -8.49
N LYS A 424 15.00 -20.27 -7.21
CA LYS A 424 15.86 -21.35 -6.71
C LYS A 424 15.01 -22.59 -6.45
N ASN A 425 15.55 -23.77 -6.75
CA ASN A 425 14.93 -25.08 -6.49
C ASN A 425 13.51 -25.21 -7.08
N VAL A 426 13.39 -25.05 -8.40
CA VAL A 426 12.09 -25.11 -9.11
C VAL A 426 11.30 -26.39 -8.80
N ASP A 427 11.96 -27.55 -8.76
CA ASP A 427 11.31 -28.84 -8.45
C ASP A 427 10.64 -28.82 -7.06
N GLU A 428 11.36 -28.38 -6.01
CA GLU A 428 10.83 -28.28 -4.65
C GLU A 428 9.66 -27.30 -4.56
N LEU A 429 9.72 -26.17 -5.28
CA LEU A 429 8.64 -25.19 -5.33
C LEU A 429 7.39 -25.76 -6.00
N VAL A 430 7.56 -26.57 -7.05
CA VAL A 430 6.44 -27.24 -7.73
C VAL A 430 5.80 -28.31 -6.84
N GLU A 431 6.59 -29.11 -6.14
CA GLU A 431 6.08 -30.09 -5.17
C GLU A 431 5.33 -29.40 -4.02
N HIS A 432 5.90 -28.33 -3.47
CA HIS A 432 5.26 -27.55 -2.42
C HIS A 432 3.96 -26.89 -2.89
N TRP A 433 3.92 -26.33 -4.10
CA TRP A 433 2.69 -25.82 -4.70
C TRP A 433 1.61 -26.91 -4.84
N ASN A 434 2.00 -28.05 -5.44
CA ASN A 434 1.07 -29.14 -5.74
C ASN A 434 0.48 -29.79 -4.48
N SER A 435 1.28 -29.93 -3.42
CA SER A 435 0.83 -30.48 -2.13
C SER A 435 -0.14 -29.58 -1.37
N ASN A 436 -0.09 -28.26 -1.61
CA ASN A 436 -1.01 -27.30 -0.99
C ASN A 436 -2.28 -27.05 -1.83
N LEU A 437 -2.43 -27.69 -3.00
CA LEU A 437 -3.63 -27.54 -3.81
C LEU A 437 -4.86 -28.06 -3.07
N TYR A 438 -5.89 -27.23 -3.05
CA TYR A 438 -7.19 -27.66 -2.57
C TYR A 438 -7.68 -28.83 -3.41
N TRP A 439 -8.24 -29.87 -2.76
CA TRP A 439 -8.57 -31.15 -3.41
C TRP A 439 -9.51 -31.03 -4.62
N LYS A 440 -10.36 -29.98 -4.69
CA LYS A 440 -11.22 -29.69 -5.87
C LYS A 440 -10.48 -29.01 -7.03
N HIS A 441 -9.24 -28.58 -6.84
CA HIS A 441 -8.44 -27.79 -7.78
C HIS A 441 -7.24 -28.59 -8.34
N GLY A 442 -7.33 -29.92 -8.36
CA GLY A 442 -6.27 -30.78 -8.89
C GLY A 442 -5.89 -30.49 -10.35
N ASN A 443 -6.80 -29.90 -11.13
CA ASN A 443 -6.54 -29.44 -12.49
C ASN A 443 -5.54 -28.27 -12.60
N ARG A 444 -5.07 -27.71 -11.49
CA ARG A 444 -4.05 -26.64 -11.43
C ARG A 444 -2.65 -27.16 -11.11
N LYS A 445 -2.47 -28.48 -11.10
CA LYS A 445 -1.17 -29.10 -10.84
C LYS A 445 -0.16 -28.64 -11.88
N ILE A 446 1.05 -28.35 -11.43
CA ILE A 446 2.19 -28.04 -12.30
C ILE A 446 2.97 -29.33 -12.51
N GLU A 447 3.22 -29.66 -13.77
CA GLU A 447 4.00 -30.83 -14.17
C GLU A 447 5.29 -30.40 -14.85
N ILE A 448 6.38 -31.11 -14.53
CA ILE A 448 7.69 -30.89 -15.11
C ILE A 448 7.93 -32.00 -16.13
N TYR A 449 8.00 -31.62 -17.40
CA TYR A 449 8.34 -32.53 -18.49
C TYR A 449 9.86 -32.51 -18.67
N LYS A 450 10.51 -33.65 -18.41
CA LYS A 450 11.90 -33.87 -18.79
C LYS A 450 11.89 -34.46 -20.20
N ASN A 451 12.56 -33.79 -21.14
CA ASN A 451 12.79 -34.33 -22.48
C ASN A 451 13.76 -35.51 -22.44
#